data_AF-A0A093UQU6-F1
#
_entry.id   AF-A0A093UQU6-F1
#
_cell.length_a   1.000
_cell.length_b   1.000
_cell.length_c   1.000
_cell.angle_alpha   90.00
_cell.angle_beta   90.00
_cell.angle_gamma   90.00
#
_symmetry.space_group_name_H-M   'P 1'
#
loop_
_entity.id
_entity.type
_entity.pdbx_description
1 polymer ?
#
loop_
_entity_poly.entity_id
_entity_poly.type
_entity_poly.pdbx_seq_one_letter_code
_entity_poly.pdbx_strand_id
1 'polypeptide(L)'
;MDDSSLRHSISLHPHPFNLSREDIRLSARTPSAVLPSDEAVVSAVKGITDTENIPSDAERNSLRRYTSTNDPLQLASKLKTEEEIKQIRANTSRKRDRVTPSFIGDRLGITSSGKLQEFYQVQNENIERFLTPVEEHVRAAKEFNSSNQLKYKIAVWGSFAANVVLSIVQVYAAISSGSLSLFTTMADAIFDPMSNITLLLSNKAVTRVDPRKFPAGKARIETAGNICFCFLMTAVSFLIIAFSIKQLSDGSTEQTTSLHLPSVIAVIAAFCTKLSLFLYCWALRNQYSQVRILWEDHRNDLLVNGFGILTSVGGNTQMQQLITYISMTHSPAITAIDTVRAYTSGPRLVVEVDVVMDRNATLMATHDVAEELQIKLESLPGVERAYVHVDYETTHKPEHFLKKEL
;
A
#
# COMPACT_ATOMS: atom_id res chain seq x y z
N MET A 1 -16.83 27.19 49.69
CA MET A 1 -15.67 26.27 49.67
C MET A 1 -15.50 25.86 48.22
N ASP A 2 -15.16 26.82 47.37
CA ASP A 2 -13.77 27.22 47.06
C ASP A 2 -13.11 26.04 46.33
N ASP A 3 -12.66 26.13 45.08
CA ASP A 3 -11.90 27.25 44.55
C ASP A 3 -11.94 27.25 43.01
N SER A 4 -11.84 28.46 42.49
CA SER A 4 -11.72 28.83 41.10
C SER A 4 -10.28 29.29 40.85
N SER A 5 -9.54 28.70 39.92
CA SER A 5 -8.29 29.34 39.48
C SER A 5 -7.74 28.80 38.14
N LEU A 6 -7.73 29.71 37.15
CA LEU A 6 -6.62 29.99 36.21
C LEU A 6 -6.41 29.00 35.03
N ARG A 7 -6.35 29.38 33.74
CA ARG A 7 -5.99 30.66 33.07
C ARG A 7 -6.40 30.68 31.58
N HIS A 8 -6.57 31.90 31.08
CA HIS A 8 -6.77 32.40 29.71
C HIS A 8 -5.64 32.13 28.68
N SER A 9 -6.02 32.04 27.39
CA SER A 9 -5.42 32.78 26.24
C SER A 9 -6.36 32.66 25.02
N ILE A 10 -7.05 33.71 24.54
CA ILE A 10 -6.69 34.79 23.58
C ILE A 10 -6.30 34.31 22.16
N SER A 11 -7.24 34.43 21.20
CA SER A 11 -7.10 35.07 19.87
C SER A 11 -8.48 35.00 19.17
N LEU A 12 -9.27 36.06 18.96
CA LEU A 12 -9.16 37.23 18.07
C LEU A 12 -8.91 36.90 16.59
N HIS A 13 -10.00 36.61 15.85
CA HIS A 13 -10.14 36.94 14.43
C HIS A 13 -11.55 37.53 14.18
N PRO A 14 -11.69 38.66 13.46
CA PRO A 14 -12.98 39.34 13.27
C PRO A 14 -13.71 38.86 12.00
N HIS A 15 -14.98 38.47 12.16
CA HIS A 15 -15.96 38.34 11.08
C HIS A 15 -16.78 39.64 10.97
N PRO A 16 -16.84 40.31 9.80
CA PRO A 16 -17.84 41.34 9.56
C PRO A 16 -19.09 40.68 8.94
N PHE A 17 -20.26 41.08 9.44
CA PHE A 17 -21.63 41.01 8.86
C PHE A 17 -22.64 40.63 9.96
N ASN A 18 -22.91 41.59 10.84
CA ASN A 18 -24.17 41.67 11.58
C ASN A 18 -24.98 42.81 10.95
N LEU A 19 -26.08 42.48 10.29
CA LEU A 19 -27.14 43.43 10.00
C LEU A 19 -28.43 42.93 10.65
N SER A 20 -29.07 43.86 11.32
CA SER A 20 -30.14 43.70 12.29
C SER A 20 -31.43 43.11 11.70
N ARG A 21 -32.14 42.43 12.61
CA ARG A 21 -33.47 41.86 12.51
C ARG A 21 -34.54 42.96 12.47
N GLU A 22 -35.35 43.00 11.41
CA GLU A 22 -36.69 43.60 11.43
C GLU A 22 -37.70 42.58 10.89
N ASP A 23 -38.77 42.38 11.65
CA ASP A 23 -39.86 41.44 11.39
C ASP A 23 -40.78 41.97 10.29
N ILE A 24 -40.89 41.25 9.16
CA ILE A 24 -42.05 41.34 8.26
C ILE A 24 -42.50 39.93 7.89
N ARG A 25 -43.67 39.56 8.41
CA ARG A 25 -44.45 38.39 7.99
C ARG A 25 -44.97 38.63 6.58
N LEU A 26 -44.70 37.73 5.62
CA LEU A 26 -45.66 37.35 4.57
C LEU A 26 -45.19 36.12 3.76
N SER A 27 -46.15 35.22 3.62
CA SER A 27 -46.28 34.04 2.74
C SER A 27 -45.53 34.09 1.40
N ALA A 28 -44.76 33.03 1.08
CA ALA A 28 -44.82 32.31 -0.21
C ALA A 28 -43.79 31.16 -0.28
N ARG A 29 -44.23 30.05 -0.87
CA ARG A 29 -43.48 28.84 -1.26
C ARG A 29 -42.10 29.13 -1.90
N THR A 30 -41.09 28.37 -1.51
CA THR A 30 -39.85 28.14 -2.26
C THR A 30 -39.56 26.64 -2.36
N PRO A 31 -39.20 26.09 -3.53
CA PRO A 31 -38.52 24.81 -3.59
C PRO A 31 -37.01 25.01 -3.42
N SER A 32 -36.42 24.22 -2.54
CA SER A 32 -34.97 24.18 -2.26
C SER A 32 -34.17 23.81 -3.50
N ALA A 33 -33.28 24.69 -3.96
CA ALA A 33 -32.19 24.35 -4.85
C ALA A 33 -30.97 23.95 -4.00
N VAL A 34 -30.76 22.65 -3.89
CA VAL A 34 -29.57 22.06 -3.27
C VAL A 34 -28.44 22.09 -4.31
N LEU A 35 -27.35 22.78 -3.99
CA LEU A 35 -26.06 22.67 -4.67
C LEU A 35 -25.51 21.26 -4.48
N PRO A 36 -24.97 20.57 -5.49
CA PRO A 36 -24.19 19.38 -5.25
C PRO A 36 -22.79 19.79 -4.80
N SER A 37 -22.50 19.49 -3.54
CA SER A 37 -21.17 19.34 -2.96
C SER A 37 -20.38 18.22 -3.66
N ASP A 38 -19.07 18.41 -3.73
CA ASP A 38 -18.05 17.41 -4.08
C ASP A 38 -18.29 16.08 -3.33
N GLU A 39 -18.84 15.07 -4.01
CA GLU A 39 -18.73 13.66 -3.64
C GLU A 39 -19.42 12.78 -4.70
N ALA A 40 -18.61 12.03 -5.47
CA ALA A 40 -18.89 10.69 -6.02
C ALA A 40 -18.15 10.43 -7.36
N VAL A 41 -16.83 10.26 -7.29
CA VAL A 41 -16.06 9.56 -8.36
C VAL A 41 -15.94 8.06 -7.97
N VAL A 42 -17.09 7.47 -7.61
CA VAL A 42 -17.24 6.05 -7.29
C VAL A 42 -18.32 5.46 -8.21
N SER A 43 -17.89 5.10 -9.41
CA SER A 43 -18.43 4.01 -10.24
C SER A 43 -17.83 4.11 -11.65
N ALA A 44 -16.59 3.67 -11.81
CA ALA A 44 -15.98 3.45 -13.13
C ALA A 44 -16.26 2.04 -13.66
N VAL A 45 -17.39 1.43 -13.27
CA VAL A 45 -17.90 0.17 -13.84
C VAL A 45 -19.41 0.33 -14.09
N LYS A 46 -19.73 1.15 -15.10
CA LYS A 46 -20.91 1.10 -15.99
C LYS A 46 -20.88 2.35 -16.91
N GLY A 47 -20.89 2.28 -18.24
CA GLY A 47 -20.94 1.15 -19.17
C GLY A 47 -20.53 1.61 -20.57
N ILE A 48 -19.88 0.74 -21.34
CA ILE A 48 -19.70 0.86 -22.79
C ILE A 48 -19.95 -0.53 -23.37
N THR A 49 -21.19 -0.97 -23.27
CA THR A 49 -21.80 -2.02 -24.08
C THR A 49 -23.30 -1.76 -24.01
N ASP A 50 -23.73 -0.71 -24.70
CA ASP A 50 -25.11 -0.53 -25.19
C ASP A 50 -25.00 0.50 -26.32
N THR A 51 -24.75 -0.02 -27.52
CA THR A 51 -24.87 0.73 -28.77
C THR A 51 -26.37 0.83 -29.07
N GLU A 52 -27.12 1.61 -28.29
CA GLU A 52 -28.45 2.01 -28.72
C GLU A 52 -28.28 3.12 -29.77
N ASN A 53 -28.74 2.81 -30.99
CA ASN A 53 -28.91 3.75 -32.08
C ASN A 53 -29.76 4.94 -31.62
N ILE A 54 -29.11 6.05 -31.28
CA ILE A 54 -29.78 7.35 -31.16
C ILE A 54 -30.06 7.82 -32.59
N PRO A 55 -31.32 8.10 -32.97
CA PRO A 55 -31.64 8.64 -34.28
C PRO A 55 -30.89 9.95 -34.49
N SER A 56 -30.48 10.21 -35.73
CA SER A 56 -29.82 11.44 -36.15
C SER A 56 -30.75 12.65 -35.96
N ASP A 57 -30.76 13.24 -34.76
CA ASP A 57 -31.42 14.53 -34.54
C ASP A 57 -30.56 15.65 -35.12
N ALA A 58 -31.06 16.19 -36.23
CA ALA A 58 -30.50 17.30 -36.99
C ALA A 58 -30.71 18.67 -36.32
N GLU A 59 -30.83 18.72 -34.98
CA GLU A 59 -30.85 19.95 -34.19
C GLU A 59 -29.49 20.22 -33.54
N ARG A 60 -28.42 20.20 -34.35
CA ARG A 60 -27.12 20.72 -33.94
C ARG A 60 -27.16 22.25 -33.98
N ASN A 61 -28.02 22.83 -33.16
CA ASN A 61 -28.11 24.28 -32.97
C ASN A 61 -26.72 24.76 -32.57
N SER A 62 -26.19 25.72 -33.31
CA SER A 62 -24.84 26.25 -33.17
C SER A 62 -24.50 26.53 -31.70
N LEU A 63 -23.44 25.86 -31.22
CA LEU A 63 -22.89 25.94 -29.87
C LEU A 63 -22.83 27.39 -29.38
N ARG A 64 -23.65 27.75 -28.38
CA ARG A 64 -23.58 29.07 -27.75
C ARG A 64 -22.46 29.07 -26.71
N ARG A 65 -21.25 29.42 -27.13
CA ARG A 65 -20.18 29.83 -26.21
C ARG A 65 -20.68 31.08 -25.46
N TYR A 66 -20.52 31.10 -24.14
CA TYR A 66 -20.86 32.29 -23.35
C TYR A 66 -19.89 33.42 -23.73
N THR A 67 -20.40 34.40 -24.47
CA THR A 67 -19.70 35.64 -24.80
C THR A 67 -20.08 36.73 -23.80
N SER A 68 -19.30 37.82 -23.73
CA SER A 68 -19.59 38.97 -22.85
C SER A 68 -21.02 39.53 -22.99
N THR A 69 -21.69 39.25 -24.09
CA THR A 69 -23.05 39.71 -24.42
C THR A 69 -24.16 38.73 -24.00
N ASN A 70 -23.85 37.45 -23.81
CA ASN A 70 -24.82 36.37 -23.58
C ASN A 70 -24.57 35.61 -22.25
N ASP A 71 -23.69 36.12 -21.40
CA ASP A 71 -23.41 35.57 -20.07
C ASP A 71 -24.42 36.14 -19.02
N PRO A 72 -25.32 35.31 -18.47
CA PRO A 72 -26.34 35.76 -17.52
C PRO A 72 -25.75 36.26 -16.19
N LEU A 73 -24.52 35.87 -15.85
CA LEU A 73 -23.85 36.24 -14.59
C LEU A 73 -22.78 37.32 -14.76
N GLN A 74 -22.53 37.78 -15.99
CA GLN A 74 -21.51 38.78 -16.33
C GLN A 74 -20.13 38.45 -15.72
N LEU A 75 -19.77 37.17 -15.70
CA LEU A 75 -18.46 36.68 -15.31
C LEU A 75 -17.42 37.00 -16.38
N ALA A 76 -17.80 36.93 -17.66
CA ALA A 76 -16.92 37.23 -18.79
C ALA A 76 -16.37 38.68 -18.76
N SER A 77 -17.14 39.64 -18.24
CA SER A 77 -16.68 41.04 -18.11
C SER A 77 -15.75 41.26 -16.92
N LYS A 78 -15.63 40.29 -16.01
CA LYS A 78 -14.74 40.34 -14.83
C LYS A 78 -13.38 39.69 -15.09
N LEU A 79 -13.18 39.07 -16.26
CA LEU A 79 -11.88 38.56 -16.69
C LEU A 79 -10.87 39.70 -16.79
N LYS A 80 -9.71 39.52 -16.17
CA LYS A 80 -8.60 40.47 -16.29
C LYS A 80 -7.60 39.98 -17.32
N THR A 81 -7.13 40.87 -18.17
CA THR A 81 -6.05 40.52 -19.11
C THR A 81 -4.74 40.33 -18.37
N GLU A 82 -3.82 39.56 -18.97
CA GLU A 82 -2.52 39.29 -18.37
C GLU A 82 -1.71 40.58 -18.13
N GLU A 83 -1.88 41.58 -19.00
CA GLU A 83 -1.30 42.91 -18.88
C GLU A 83 -1.90 43.71 -17.70
N GLU A 84 -3.22 43.64 -17.48
CA GLU A 84 -3.86 44.27 -16.33
C GLU A 84 -3.40 43.65 -15.00
N ILE A 85 -3.23 42.33 -14.96
CA ILE A 85 -2.73 41.63 -13.77
C ILE A 85 -1.29 42.07 -13.47
N LYS A 86 -0.44 42.18 -14.49
CA LYS A 86 0.93 42.71 -14.36
C LYS A 86 0.92 44.16 -13.87
N GLN A 87 0.01 45.00 -14.38
CA GLN A 87 -0.13 46.39 -13.92
C GLN A 87 -0.64 46.49 -12.47
N ILE A 88 -1.60 45.65 -12.07
CA ILE A 88 -2.10 45.60 -10.69
C ILE A 88 -0.97 45.20 -9.72
N ARG A 89 -0.14 44.22 -10.11
CA ARG A 89 1.08 43.85 -9.37
C ARG A 89 2.07 45.02 -9.29
N ALA A 90 2.33 45.69 -10.41
CA ALA A 90 3.26 46.83 -10.48
C ALA A 90 2.78 48.02 -9.64
N ASN A 91 1.48 48.32 -9.62
CA ASN A 91 0.91 49.41 -8.83
C ASN A 91 0.88 49.06 -7.33
N THR A 92 0.59 47.81 -6.98
CA THR A 92 0.58 47.33 -5.59
C THR A 92 1.99 47.32 -5.00
N SER A 93 3.00 46.93 -5.78
CA SER A 93 4.42 47.00 -5.38
C SER A 93 4.90 48.44 -5.22
N ARG A 94 4.62 49.34 -6.18
CA ARG A 94 4.96 50.77 -6.10
C ARG A 94 4.34 51.50 -4.89
N LYS A 95 3.10 51.15 -4.51
CA LYS A 95 2.42 51.76 -3.35
C LYS A 95 3.07 51.38 -2.01
N ARG A 96 3.75 50.22 -1.95
CA ARG A 96 4.48 49.75 -0.76
C ARG A 96 5.83 50.44 -0.60
N ASP A 97 6.57 50.66 -1.69
CA ASP A 97 7.88 51.34 -1.66
C ASP A 97 7.80 52.78 -1.13
N ARG A 98 6.61 53.40 -1.19
CA ARG A 98 6.35 54.72 -0.61
C ARG A 98 6.09 54.72 0.90
N VAL A 99 5.75 53.58 1.51
CA VAL A 99 5.19 53.53 2.87
C VAL A 99 6.04 52.69 3.84
N THR A 100 6.97 51.87 3.37
CA THR A 100 7.75 50.97 4.24
C THR A 100 9.24 50.98 3.90
N PRO A 101 10.16 51.20 4.87
CA PRO A 101 11.60 51.11 4.62
C PRO A 101 12.01 49.69 4.20
N SER A 102 12.91 49.57 3.22
CA SER A 102 13.29 48.29 2.57
C SER A 102 13.78 47.19 3.51
N PHE A 103 14.31 47.55 4.69
CA PHE A 103 15.00 46.64 5.61
C PHE A 103 14.12 45.60 6.33
N ILE A 104 12.80 45.83 6.45
CA ILE A 104 11.87 44.91 7.14
C ILE A 104 11.17 43.96 6.17
N GLY A 105 11.07 44.34 4.89
CA GLY A 105 10.28 43.63 3.88
C GLY A 105 10.86 42.29 3.40
N ASP A 106 12.18 42.12 3.49
CA ASP A 106 12.88 40.95 2.92
C ASP A 106 12.94 39.74 3.87
N ARG A 107 12.80 39.93 5.19
CA ARG A 107 12.93 38.84 6.18
C ARG A 107 11.72 37.92 6.30
N LEU A 108 10.57 38.28 5.74
CA LEU A 108 9.31 37.53 5.89
C LEU A 108 8.85 36.80 4.62
N GLY A 109 9.61 36.85 3.51
CA GLY A 109 9.48 35.95 2.35
C GLY A 109 8.11 35.89 1.65
N ILE A 110 7.11 36.67 2.07
CA ILE A 110 5.75 36.63 1.56
C ILE A 110 5.48 37.95 0.85
N THR A 111 5.78 37.99 -0.45
CA THR A 111 5.42 39.14 -1.27
C THR A 111 3.90 39.10 -1.54
N SER A 112 3.14 39.90 -0.78
CA SER A 112 1.67 40.06 -0.95
C SER A 112 1.26 40.36 -2.40
N SER A 113 2.13 41.00 -3.18
CA SER A 113 1.93 41.25 -4.61
C SER A 113 1.90 39.99 -5.48
N GLY A 114 2.64 38.94 -5.11
CA GLY A 114 2.62 37.64 -5.79
C GLY A 114 1.32 36.89 -5.49
N LYS A 115 0.88 36.90 -4.22
CA LYS A 115 -0.42 36.33 -3.81
C LYS A 115 -1.61 37.01 -4.49
N LEU A 116 -1.54 38.33 -4.72
CA LEU A 116 -2.58 39.05 -5.45
C LEU A 116 -2.61 38.69 -6.94
N GLN A 117 -1.44 38.50 -7.56
CA GLN A 117 -1.36 38.01 -8.94
C GLN A 117 -1.94 36.60 -9.05
N GLU A 118 -1.53 35.70 -8.16
CA GLU A 118 -2.03 34.32 -8.09
C GLU A 118 -3.55 34.29 -7.88
N PHE A 119 -4.08 35.17 -7.02
CA PHE A 119 -5.53 35.32 -6.82
C PHE A 119 -6.28 35.66 -8.12
N TYR A 120 -5.79 36.65 -8.89
CA TYR A 120 -6.44 37.02 -10.16
C TYR A 120 -6.26 35.96 -11.24
N GLN A 121 -5.14 35.23 -11.25
CA GLN A 121 -4.93 34.09 -12.14
C GLN A 121 -5.91 32.95 -11.84
N VAL A 122 -6.04 32.54 -10.58
CA VAL A 122 -7.00 31.52 -10.14
C VAL A 122 -8.45 31.98 -10.35
N GLN A 123 -8.74 33.27 -10.13
CA GLN A 123 -10.06 33.83 -10.43
C GLN A 123 -10.39 33.73 -11.93
N ASN A 124 -9.46 34.14 -12.81
CA ASN A 124 -9.65 34.05 -14.25
C ASN A 124 -9.86 32.60 -14.71
N GLU A 125 -9.03 31.68 -14.21
CA GLU A 125 -9.16 30.25 -14.54
C GLU A 125 -10.52 29.70 -14.12
N ASN A 126 -11.01 30.06 -12.92
CA ASN A 126 -12.35 29.68 -12.47
C ASN A 126 -13.46 30.29 -13.33
N ILE A 127 -13.35 31.57 -13.68
CA ILE A 127 -14.32 32.25 -14.56
C ILE A 127 -14.35 31.56 -15.93
N GLU A 128 -13.19 31.30 -16.53
CA GLU A 128 -13.08 30.58 -17.81
C GLU A 128 -13.70 29.18 -17.72
N ARG A 129 -13.49 28.47 -16.60
CA ARG A 129 -14.09 27.15 -16.34
C ARG A 129 -15.61 27.20 -16.25
N PHE A 130 -16.18 28.26 -15.68
CA PHE A 130 -17.64 28.47 -15.64
C PHE A 130 -18.23 28.90 -16.99
N LEU A 131 -17.46 29.63 -17.80
CA LEU A 131 -17.88 30.09 -19.14
C LEU A 131 -17.70 29.02 -20.22
N THR A 132 -16.89 28.00 -19.96
CA THR A 132 -16.74 26.86 -20.89
C THR A 132 -18.05 26.06 -20.88
N PRO A 133 -18.65 25.79 -22.05
CA PRO A 133 -19.89 25.03 -22.12
C PRO A 133 -19.71 23.63 -21.55
N VAL A 134 -20.78 23.10 -20.95
CA VAL A 134 -20.79 21.76 -20.33
C VAL A 134 -20.36 20.69 -21.36
N GLU A 135 -20.75 20.83 -22.63
CA GLU A 135 -20.38 19.92 -23.70
C GLU A 135 -18.87 19.91 -24.00
N GLU A 136 -18.17 21.03 -23.80
CA GLU A 136 -16.71 21.13 -24.00
C GLU A 136 -15.98 20.45 -22.84
N HIS A 137 -16.47 20.63 -21.60
CA HIS A 137 -16.02 19.83 -20.44
C HIS A 137 -16.28 18.33 -20.63
N VAL A 138 -17.45 17.96 -21.16
CA VAL A 138 -17.83 16.57 -21.44
C VAL A 138 -16.96 15.99 -22.57
N ARG A 139 -16.66 16.77 -23.62
CA ARG A 139 -15.80 16.32 -24.73
C ARG A 139 -14.35 16.14 -24.28
N ALA A 140 -13.79 17.12 -23.57
CA ALA A 140 -12.44 17.05 -23.03
C ALA A 140 -12.30 15.87 -22.05
N ALA A 141 -13.29 15.66 -21.19
CA ALA A 141 -13.34 14.49 -20.31
C ALA A 141 -13.44 13.18 -21.11
N LYS A 142 -14.20 13.15 -22.21
CA LYS A 142 -14.36 11.96 -23.06
C LYS A 142 -13.08 11.62 -23.82
N GLU A 143 -12.36 12.60 -24.36
CA GLU A 143 -11.06 12.40 -25.03
C GLU A 143 -9.96 11.97 -24.05
N PHE A 144 -9.91 12.60 -22.87
CA PHE A 144 -9.02 12.21 -21.78
C PHE A 144 -9.31 10.78 -21.29
N ASN A 145 -10.58 10.43 -21.15
CA ASN A 145 -10.99 9.08 -20.75
C ASN A 145 -10.73 8.05 -21.85
N SER A 146 -10.95 8.36 -23.12
CA SER A 146 -10.81 7.40 -24.23
C SER A 146 -9.34 7.02 -24.48
N SER A 147 -8.43 8.00 -24.42
CA SER A 147 -6.98 7.75 -24.56
C SER A 147 -6.39 6.95 -23.39
N ASN A 148 -6.89 7.16 -22.17
CA ASN A 148 -6.44 6.45 -20.98
C ASN A 148 -7.23 5.16 -20.68
N GLN A 149 -8.34 4.90 -21.40
CA GLN A 149 -9.19 3.72 -21.20
C GLN A 149 -8.44 2.41 -21.41
N LEU A 150 -7.57 2.35 -22.42
CA LEU A 150 -6.79 1.13 -22.70
C LEU A 150 -5.78 0.86 -21.57
N LYS A 151 -5.06 1.90 -21.12
CA LYS A 151 -4.09 1.80 -20.01
C LYS A 151 -4.78 1.35 -18.73
N TYR A 152 -5.96 1.91 -18.43
CA TYR A 152 -6.80 1.51 -17.32
C TYR A 152 -7.24 0.05 -17.42
N LYS A 153 -7.78 -0.39 -18.57
CA LYS A 153 -8.21 -1.78 -18.76
C LYS A 153 -7.04 -2.75 -18.58
N ILE A 154 -5.88 -2.43 -19.13
CA ILE A 154 -4.66 -3.22 -18.97
C ILE A 154 -4.23 -3.24 -17.50
N ALA A 155 -4.30 -2.12 -16.78
CA ALA A 155 -3.97 -2.06 -15.36
C ALA A 155 -4.87 -2.97 -14.52
N VAL A 156 -6.19 -2.85 -14.68
CA VAL A 156 -7.14 -3.60 -13.85
C VAL A 156 -7.15 -5.09 -14.23
N TRP A 157 -7.34 -5.41 -15.51
CA TRP A 157 -7.40 -6.82 -15.95
C TRP A 157 -6.04 -7.51 -15.91
N GLY A 158 -4.97 -6.80 -16.22
CA GLY A 158 -3.61 -7.33 -16.14
C GLY A 158 -3.22 -7.65 -14.70
N SER A 159 -3.50 -6.76 -13.76
CA SER A 159 -3.20 -7.01 -12.33
C SER A 159 -4.09 -8.10 -11.76
N PHE A 160 -5.37 -8.17 -12.15
CA PHE A 160 -6.24 -9.28 -11.76
C PHE A 160 -5.71 -10.62 -12.27
N ALA A 161 -5.37 -10.72 -13.55
CA ALA A 161 -4.81 -11.94 -14.13
C ALA A 161 -3.47 -12.33 -13.48
N ALA A 162 -2.60 -11.35 -13.24
CA ALA A 162 -1.33 -11.58 -12.56
C ALA A 162 -1.54 -12.07 -11.12
N ASN A 163 -2.43 -11.46 -10.35
CA ASN A 163 -2.76 -11.91 -8.98
C ASN A 163 -3.32 -13.34 -8.97
N VAL A 164 -4.16 -13.72 -9.94
CA VAL A 164 -4.67 -15.11 -10.07
C VAL A 164 -3.53 -16.09 -10.35
N VAL A 165 -2.63 -15.76 -11.29
CA VAL A 165 -1.48 -16.62 -11.61
C VAL A 165 -0.54 -16.76 -10.41
N LEU A 166 -0.25 -15.64 -9.73
CA LEU A 166 0.59 -15.62 -8.53
C LEU A 166 -0.01 -16.44 -7.39
N SER A 167 -1.34 -16.36 -7.19
CA SER A 167 -2.05 -17.17 -6.21
C SER A 167 -1.80 -18.67 -6.42
N ILE A 168 -1.92 -19.15 -7.67
CA ILE A 168 -1.68 -20.56 -8.02
C ILE A 168 -0.23 -20.97 -7.72
N VAL A 169 0.73 -20.13 -8.12
CA VAL A 169 2.16 -20.38 -7.91
C VAL A 169 2.50 -20.42 -6.41
N GLN A 170 1.95 -19.51 -5.61
CA GLN A 170 2.21 -19.46 -4.17
C GLN A 170 1.53 -20.59 -3.40
N VAL A 171 0.32 -21.01 -3.79
CA VAL A 171 -0.33 -22.21 -3.25
C VAL A 171 0.53 -23.44 -3.48
N TYR A 172 1.05 -23.60 -4.71
CA TYR A 172 1.96 -24.68 -5.02
C TYR A 172 3.25 -24.60 -4.18
N ALA A 173 3.86 -23.43 -4.07
CA ALA A 173 5.09 -23.21 -3.31
C ALA A 173 4.92 -23.51 -1.81
N ALA A 174 3.79 -23.13 -1.21
CA ALA A 174 3.49 -23.36 0.20
C ALA A 174 3.23 -24.84 0.50
N ILE A 175 2.39 -25.51 -0.31
CA ILE A 175 2.10 -26.94 -0.17
C ILE A 175 3.39 -27.76 -0.37
N SER A 176 4.20 -27.41 -1.37
CA SER A 176 5.45 -28.12 -1.65
C SER A 176 6.52 -27.88 -0.57
N SER A 177 6.52 -26.73 0.10
CA SER A 177 7.56 -26.41 1.08
C SER A 177 7.23 -26.84 2.50
N GLY A 178 5.94 -26.98 2.86
CA GLY A 178 5.52 -27.27 4.24
C GLY A 178 5.81 -26.16 5.25
N SER A 179 6.36 -25.02 4.84
CA SER A 179 6.79 -23.94 5.74
C SER A 179 5.63 -23.02 6.14
N LEU A 180 5.42 -22.81 7.44
CA LEU A 180 4.38 -21.91 7.95
C LEU A 180 4.56 -20.48 7.44
N SER A 181 5.82 -20.02 7.28
CA SER A 181 6.09 -18.68 6.73
C SER A 181 5.58 -18.53 5.28
N LEU A 182 5.67 -19.59 4.47
CA LEU A 182 5.15 -19.58 3.11
C LEU A 182 3.63 -19.72 3.05
N PHE A 183 3.04 -20.43 4.01
CA PHE A 183 1.59 -20.46 4.19
C PHE A 183 0.99 -19.08 4.45
N THR A 184 1.68 -18.22 5.21
CA THR A 184 1.26 -16.82 5.40
C THR A 184 1.23 -16.06 4.07
N THR A 185 2.32 -16.12 3.30
CA THR A 185 2.38 -15.42 1.99
C THR A 185 1.33 -15.96 1.00
N MET A 186 1.09 -17.27 1.00
CA MET A 186 0.05 -17.91 0.19
C MET A 186 -1.34 -17.39 0.56
N ALA A 187 -1.65 -17.27 1.86
CA ALA A 187 -2.93 -16.76 2.29
C ALA A 187 -3.18 -15.37 1.70
N ASP A 188 -2.22 -14.46 1.80
CA ASP A 188 -2.30 -13.12 1.21
C ASP A 188 -2.58 -13.19 -0.31
N ALA A 189 -1.81 -13.98 -1.07
CA ALA A 189 -2.01 -14.10 -2.52
C ALA A 189 -3.33 -14.77 -2.95
N ILE A 190 -4.01 -15.52 -2.08
CA ILE A 190 -5.37 -16.02 -2.34
C ILE A 190 -6.40 -14.91 -2.16
N PHE A 191 -6.21 -14.04 -1.18
CA PHE A 191 -7.17 -12.98 -0.89
C PHE A 191 -7.11 -11.83 -1.90
N ASP A 192 -6.00 -11.63 -2.61
CA ASP A 192 -5.87 -10.61 -3.66
C ASP A 192 -6.85 -10.78 -4.86
N PRO A 193 -6.96 -11.95 -5.51
CA PRO A 193 -7.99 -12.14 -6.53
C PRO A 193 -9.40 -12.19 -5.92
N MET A 194 -9.54 -12.63 -4.67
CA MET A 194 -10.82 -12.73 -3.98
C MET A 194 -11.42 -11.36 -3.64
N SER A 195 -10.58 -10.38 -3.30
CA SER A 195 -10.98 -8.99 -3.07
C SER A 195 -11.56 -8.38 -4.36
N ASN A 196 -10.86 -8.59 -5.48
CA ASN A 196 -11.29 -8.15 -6.81
C ASN A 196 -12.58 -8.85 -7.27
N ILE A 197 -12.72 -10.15 -7.01
CA ILE A 197 -13.96 -10.88 -7.27
C ILE A 197 -15.11 -10.33 -6.43
N THR A 198 -14.88 -10.03 -5.15
CA THR A 198 -15.91 -9.45 -4.26
C THR A 198 -16.37 -8.09 -4.76
N LEU A 199 -15.44 -7.28 -5.28
CA LEU A 199 -15.75 -6.00 -5.92
C LEU A 199 -16.59 -6.20 -7.19
N LEU A 200 -16.23 -7.17 -8.05
CA LEU A 200 -16.98 -7.52 -9.26
C LEU A 200 -18.40 -8.04 -8.94
N LEU A 201 -18.53 -8.90 -7.94
CA LEU A 201 -19.82 -9.43 -7.48
C LEU A 201 -20.69 -8.33 -6.89
N SER A 202 -20.10 -7.45 -6.08
CA SER A 202 -20.78 -6.27 -5.52
C SER A 202 -21.28 -5.36 -6.64
N ASN A 203 -20.45 -5.07 -7.63
CA ASN A 203 -20.85 -4.26 -8.77
C ASN A 203 -21.99 -4.93 -9.56
N LYS A 204 -21.86 -6.22 -9.86
CA LYS A 204 -22.91 -6.99 -10.54
C LYS A 204 -24.21 -7.00 -9.75
N ALA A 205 -24.17 -7.12 -8.43
CA ALA A 205 -25.33 -7.01 -7.57
C ALA A 205 -25.98 -5.62 -7.67
N VAL A 206 -25.19 -4.54 -7.63
CA VAL A 206 -25.67 -3.16 -7.82
C VAL A 206 -26.37 -2.98 -9.17
N THR A 207 -25.89 -3.64 -10.22
CA THR A 207 -26.51 -3.54 -11.54
C THR A 207 -27.89 -4.20 -11.64
N ARG A 208 -28.16 -5.21 -10.82
CA ARG A 208 -29.43 -5.96 -10.81
C ARG A 208 -30.49 -5.39 -9.88
N VAL A 209 -30.12 -4.49 -8.97
CA VAL A 209 -31.07 -3.91 -8.02
C VAL A 209 -31.87 -2.78 -8.67
N ASP A 210 -33.19 -2.90 -8.60
CA ASP A 210 -34.12 -1.90 -9.12
C ASP A 210 -33.93 -0.55 -8.41
N PRO A 211 -33.55 0.51 -9.15
CA PRO A 211 -33.32 1.83 -8.56
C PRO A 211 -34.58 2.43 -7.91
N ARG A 212 -35.78 2.03 -8.37
CA ARG A 212 -37.05 2.49 -7.79
C ARG A 212 -37.30 1.95 -6.39
N LYS A 213 -36.78 0.77 -6.06
CA LYS A 213 -36.91 0.15 -4.73
C LYS A 213 -35.80 0.60 -3.77
N PHE A 214 -34.64 1.01 -4.30
CA PHE A 214 -33.48 1.43 -3.51
C PHE A 214 -32.84 2.74 -4.04
N PRO A 215 -33.49 3.90 -3.88
CA PRO A 215 -33.05 5.17 -4.45
C PRO A 215 -31.70 5.69 -3.90
N ALA A 216 -31.34 5.35 -2.66
CA ALA A 216 -30.06 5.71 -2.03
C ALA A 216 -29.10 4.51 -1.83
N GLY A 217 -29.50 3.31 -2.27
CA GLY A 217 -28.88 2.04 -1.87
C GLY A 217 -27.82 1.47 -2.83
N LYS A 218 -27.74 1.96 -4.07
CA LYS A 218 -26.85 1.40 -5.09
C LYS A 218 -25.37 1.51 -4.74
N ALA A 219 -24.90 2.66 -4.28
CA ALA A 219 -23.47 2.84 -3.92
C ALA A 219 -23.08 2.09 -2.62
N ARG A 220 -24.03 1.86 -1.72
CA ARG A 220 -23.76 1.26 -0.40
C ARG A 220 -23.47 -0.24 -0.45
N ILE A 221 -23.97 -0.94 -1.47
CA ILE A 221 -23.73 -2.38 -1.64
C ILE A 221 -22.25 -2.67 -1.92
N GLU A 222 -21.58 -1.80 -2.69
CA GLU A 222 -20.13 -1.89 -2.93
C GLU A 222 -19.34 -1.72 -1.63
N THR A 223 -19.67 -0.68 -0.85
CA THR A 223 -19.06 -0.46 0.46
C THR A 223 -19.32 -1.62 1.41
N ALA A 224 -20.54 -2.16 1.44
CA ALA A 224 -20.91 -3.31 2.29
C ALA A 224 -20.14 -4.59 1.90
N GLY A 225 -19.94 -4.82 0.59
CA GLY A 225 -19.12 -5.93 0.09
C GLY A 225 -17.66 -5.82 0.55
N ASN A 226 -17.07 -4.63 0.44
CA ASN A 226 -15.69 -4.38 0.91
C ASN A 226 -15.56 -4.55 2.44
N ILE A 227 -16.54 -4.09 3.21
CA ILE A 227 -16.56 -4.28 4.67
C ILE A 227 -16.62 -5.78 5.02
N CYS A 228 -17.49 -6.54 4.37
CA CYS A 228 -17.60 -7.99 4.56
C CYS A 228 -16.26 -8.70 4.26
N PHE A 229 -15.61 -8.31 3.17
CA PHE A 229 -14.29 -8.83 2.81
C PHE A 229 -13.20 -8.48 3.83
N CYS A 230 -13.19 -7.23 4.34
CA CYS A 230 -12.27 -6.85 5.42
C CYS A 230 -12.43 -7.73 6.67
N PHE A 231 -13.66 -8.06 7.06
CA PHE A 231 -13.91 -8.98 8.17
C PHE A 231 -13.35 -10.38 7.90
N LEU A 232 -13.52 -10.88 6.67
CA LEU A 232 -12.96 -12.17 6.25
C LEU A 232 -11.42 -12.18 6.33
N MET A 233 -10.76 -11.15 5.78
CA MET A 233 -9.30 -11.02 5.79
C MET A 233 -8.75 -10.90 7.22
N THR A 234 -9.45 -10.15 8.07
CA THR A 234 -9.09 -10.00 9.48
C THR A 234 -9.19 -11.33 10.23
N ALA A 235 -10.26 -12.11 9.99
CA ALA A 235 -10.43 -13.42 10.61
C ALA A 235 -9.30 -14.38 10.23
N VAL A 236 -8.90 -14.41 8.96
CA VAL A 236 -7.77 -15.23 8.48
C VAL A 236 -6.46 -14.78 9.11
N SER A 237 -6.23 -13.47 9.21
CA SER A 237 -5.05 -12.92 9.87
C SER A 237 -4.95 -13.37 11.33
N PHE A 238 -6.08 -13.42 12.05
CA PHE A 238 -6.11 -13.97 13.41
C PHE A 238 -5.78 -15.46 13.47
N LEU A 239 -6.22 -16.26 12.49
CA LEU A 239 -5.85 -17.68 12.41
C LEU A 239 -4.35 -17.86 12.21
N ILE A 240 -3.74 -17.09 11.31
CA ILE A 240 -2.29 -17.14 11.05
C ILE A 240 -1.50 -16.75 12.31
N ILE A 241 -1.93 -15.71 13.02
CA ILE A 241 -1.31 -15.30 14.29
C ILE A 241 -1.44 -16.43 15.33
N ALA A 242 -2.62 -17.03 15.47
CA ALA A 242 -2.83 -18.13 16.40
C ALA A 242 -1.97 -19.36 16.07
N PHE A 243 -1.84 -19.71 14.78
CA PHE A 243 -0.95 -20.78 14.33
C PHE A 243 0.53 -20.45 14.58
N SER A 244 0.92 -19.18 14.40
CA SER A 244 2.29 -18.72 14.67
C SER A 244 2.62 -18.80 16.16
N ILE A 245 1.70 -18.37 17.04
CA ILE A 245 1.86 -18.47 18.50
C ILE A 245 1.91 -19.93 18.93
N LYS A 246 1.02 -20.78 18.38
CA LYS A 246 1.02 -22.21 18.67
C LYS A 246 2.34 -22.86 18.26
N GLN A 247 2.82 -22.59 17.05
CA GLN A 247 4.11 -23.15 16.58
C GLN A 247 5.28 -22.68 17.45
N LEU A 248 5.25 -21.44 17.94
CA LEU A 248 6.25 -20.92 18.86
C LEU A 248 6.16 -21.59 20.25
N SER A 249 4.94 -21.82 20.76
CA SER A 249 4.69 -22.43 22.07
C SER A 249 4.97 -23.93 22.10
N ASP A 250 4.68 -24.64 21.01
CA ASP A 250 4.88 -26.09 20.93
C ASP A 250 6.38 -26.44 20.82
N GLY A 251 7.23 -25.48 20.44
CA GLY A 251 8.66 -25.69 20.21
C GLY A 251 8.89 -26.53 18.95
N SER A 252 9.66 -26.01 18.00
CA SER A 252 9.95 -26.74 16.76
C SER A 252 10.88 -27.93 17.04
N THR A 253 10.29 -29.12 17.21
CA THR A 253 11.00 -30.41 17.28
C THR A 253 11.28 -30.96 15.87
N GLU A 254 10.60 -30.46 14.84
CA GLU A 254 10.87 -30.87 13.47
C GLU A 254 12.12 -30.18 12.90
N GLN A 255 12.99 -31.02 12.34
CA GLN A 255 14.11 -30.64 11.47
C GLN A 255 13.67 -29.49 10.58
N THR A 256 14.43 -28.40 10.62
CA THR A 256 14.30 -27.23 9.74
C THR A 256 13.87 -27.69 8.35
N THR A 257 12.58 -27.51 8.03
CA THR A 257 12.01 -27.91 6.74
C THR A 257 12.95 -27.40 5.66
N SER A 258 13.63 -28.31 4.97
CA SER A 258 14.66 -27.95 4.01
C SER A 258 14.05 -26.95 3.04
N LEU A 259 14.60 -25.73 2.98
CA LEU A 259 14.10 -24.68 2.12
C LEU A 259 14.06 -25.21 0.69
N HIS A 260 12.86 -25.55 0.23
CA HIS A 260 12.69 -26.02 -1.13
C HIS A 260 13.07 -24.87 -2.05
N LEU A 261 14.23 -25.00 -2.72
CA LEU A 261 14.76 -24.00 -3.64
C LEU A 261 13.70 -23.51 -4.66
N PRO A 262 12.82 -24.38 -5.21
CA PRO A 262 11.71 -23.93 -6.06
C PRO A 262 10.72 -22.98 -5.36
N SER A 263 10.41 -23.22 -4.08
CA SER A 263 9.49 -22.38 -3.31
C SER A 263 10.08 -21.00 -3.01
N VAL A 264 11.39 -20.92 -2.74
CA VAL A 264 12.09 -19.64 -2.57
C VAL A 264 12.09 -18.83 -3.88
N ILE A 265 12.40 -19.48 -5.01
CA ILE A 265 12.37 -18.83 -6.33
C ILE A 265 10.96 -18.34 -6.66
N ALA A 266 9.92 -19.14 -6.36
CA ALA A 266 8.52 -18.77 -6.58
C ALA A 266 8.13 -17.52 -5.78
N VAL A 267 8.57 -17.40 -4.53
CA VAL A 267 8.28 -16.24 -3.66
C VAL A 267 9.01 -14.99 -4.16
N ILE A 268 10.27 -15.12 -4.58
CA ILE A 268 11.02 -14.00 -5.18
C ILE A 268 10.38 -13.55 -6.49
N ALA A 269 9.98 -14.49 -7.36
CA ALA A 269 9.29 -14.18 -8.61
C ALA A 269 7.95 -13.48 -8.35
N ALA A 270 7.21 -13.90 -7.32
CA ALA A 270 5.97 -13.26 -6.91
C ALA A 270 6.21 -11.83 -6.41
N PHE A 271 7.24 -11.62 -5.58
CA PHE A 271 7.64 -10.30 -5.10
C PHE A 271 8.03 -9.37 -6.27
N CYS A 272 8.83 -9.84 -7.22
CA CYS A 272 9.20 -9.07 -8.41
C CYS A 272 8.00 -8.72 -9.29
N THR A 273 7.05 -9.65 -9.45
CA THR A 273 5.83 -9.41 -10.21
C THR A 273 4.95 -8.35 -9.53
N LYS A 274 4.74 -8.46 -8.21
CA LYS A 274 4.02 -7.46 -7.40
C LYS A 274 4.70 -6.09 -7.46
N LEU A 275 6.03 -6.04 -7.37
CA LEU A 275 6.79 -4.79 -7.51
C LEU A 275 6.58 -4.13 -8.89
N SER A 276 6.57 -4.93 -9.96
CA SER A 276 6.34 -4.44 -11.32
C SER A 276 4.92 -3.87 -11.48
N LEU A 277 3.91 -4.57 -10.95
CA LEU A 277 2.53 -4.09 -10.92
C LEU A 277 2.38 -2.83 -10.07
N PHE A 278 3.04 -2.78 -8.91
CA PHE A 278 3.08 -1.61 -8.05
C PHE A 278 3.62 -0.38 -8.81
N LEU A 279 4.73 -0.50 -9.53
CA LEU A 279 5.31 0.60 -10.32
C LEU A 279 4.38 1.03 -11.46
N TYR A 280 3.75 0.07 -12.15
CA TYR A 280 2.80 0.36 -13.22
C TYR A 280 1.55 1.09 -12.70
N CYS A 281 0.96 0.60 -11.61
CA CYS A 281 -0.19 1.23 -10.96
C CYS A 281 0.19 2.58 -10.32
N TRP A 282 1.42 2.73 -9.82
CA TRP A 282 1.92 4.00 -9.27
C TRP A 282 1.92 5.11 -10.31
N ALA A 283 2.30 4.81 -11.56
CA ALA A 283 2.27 5.77 -12.67
C ALA A 283 0.84 6.24 -13.02
N LEU A 284 -0.17 5.39 -12.80
CA LEU A 284 -1.57 5.65 -13.16
C LEU A 284 -2.47 6.03 -11.97
N ARG A 285 -1.94 6.03 -10.74
CA ARG A 285 -2.73 6.18 -9.49
C ARG A 285 -3.51 7.48 -9.38
N ASN A 286 -3.02 8.56 -9.98
CA ASN A 286 -3.66 9.88 -9.89
C ASN A 286 -4.80 10.06 -10.89
N GLN A 287 -4.99 9.13 -11.83
CA GLN A 287 -6.00 9.23 -12.88
C GLN A 287 -7.31 8.53 -12.51
N TYR A 288 -7.23 7.38 -11.83
CA TYR A 288 -8.37 6.52 -11.56
C TYR A 288 -8.42 6.08 -10.10
N SER A 289 -9.54 6.31 -9.42
CA SER A 289 -9.77 5.90 -8.03
C SER A 289 -9.63 4.39 -7.83
N GLN A 290 -10.04 3.58 -8.82
CA GLN A 290 -9.90 2.12 -8.78
C GLN A 290 -8.45 1.65 -8.89
N VAL A 291 -7.62 2.32 -9.72
CA VAL A 291 -6.19 2.02 -9.82
C VAL A 291 -5.45 2.43 -8.55
N ARG A 292 -5.92 3.49 -7.86
CA ARG A 292 -5.38 3.88 -6.55
C ARG A 292 -5.62 2.80 -5.49
N ILE A 293 -6.80 2.21 -5.43
CA ILE A 293 -7.11 1.11 -4.50
C ILE A 293 -6.21 -0.10 -4.77
N LEU A 294 -6.07 -0.49 -6.04
CA LEU A 294 -5.19 -1.60 -6.45
C LEU A 294 -3.71 -1.32 -6.16
N TRP A 295 -3.28 -0.06 -6.28
CA TRP A 295 -1.93 0.35 -5.90
C TRP A 295 -1.71 0.28 -4.38
N GLU A 296 -2.70 0.69 -3.58
CA GLU A 296 -2.66 0.58 -2.12
C GLU A 296 -2.55 -0.89 -1.68
N ASP A 297 -3.28 -1.79 -2.35
CA ASP A 297 -3.23 -3.24 -2.17
C ASP A 297 -1.81 -3.78 -2.42
N HIS A 298 -1.29 -3.58 -3.64
CA HIS A 298 0.07 -4.02 -4.01
C HIS A 298 1.17 -3.45 -3.10
N ARG A 299 0.99 -2.23 -2.58
CA ARG A 299 1.93 -1.64 -1.62
C ARG A 299 1.95 -2.43 -0.31
N ASN A 300 0.79 -2.78 0.21
CA ASN A 300 0.67 -3.50 1.47
C ASN A 300 1.24 -4.92 1.31
N ASP A 301 0.96 -5.59 0.20
CA ASP A 301 1.50 -6.93 -0.10
C ASP A 301 3.03 -6.92 -0.17
N LEU A 302 3.60 -5.89 -0.80
CA LEU A 302 5.05 -5.76 -0.95
C LEU A 302 5.73 -5.59 0.43
N LEU A 303 5.09 -4.89 1.35
CA LEU A 303 5.60 -4.72 2.71
C LEU A 303 5.54 -6.03 3.50
N VAL A 304 4.40 -6.73 3.49
CA VAL A 304 4.23 -7.99 4.23
C VAL A 304 5.13 -9.09 3.68
N ASN A 305 5.11 -9.30 2.36
CA ASN A 305 5.96 -10.30 1.70
C ASN A 305 7.45 -9.93 1.82
N GLY A 306 7.80 -8.65 1.69
CA GLY A 306 9.18 -8.17 1.85
C GLY A 306 9.70 -8.40 3.27
N PHE A 307 8.89 -8.14 4.29
CA PHE A 307 9.24 -8.41 5.69
C PHE A 307 9.40 -9.92 5.96
N GLY A 308 8.52 -10.75 5.39
CA GLY A 308 8.63 -12.21 5.47
C GLY A 308 9.94 -12.74 4.87
N ILE A 309 10.29 -12.30 3.66
CA ILE A 309 11.57 -12.66 3.01
C ILE A 309 12.75 -12.14 3.83
N LEU A 310 12.72 -10.88 4.28
CA LEU A 310 13.81 -10.29 5.06
C LEU A 310 14.05 -11.08 6.35
N THR A 311 12.99 -11.48 7.04
CA THR A 311 13.10 -12.27 8.27
C THR A 311 13.58 -13.70 7.96
N SER A 312 13.13 -14.29 6.84
CA SER A 312 13.58 -15.61 6.39
C SER A 312 15.06 -15.65 5.99
N VAL A 313 15.58 -14.59 5.37
CA VAL A 313 16.98 -14.50 4.93
C VAL A 313 17.88 -13.92 6.03
N GLY A 314 17.34 -13.03 6.86
CA GLY A 314 18.03 -12.25 7.89
C GLY A 314 18.17 -12.91 9.26
N GLY A 315 17.59 -14.10 9.48
CA GLY A 315 18.09 -14.99 10.54
C GLY A 315 19.61 -15.16 10.38
N ASN A 316 20.38 -15.30 11.46
CA ASN A 316 21.86 -15.22 11.48
C ASN A 316 22.55 -16.34 10.66
N THR A 317 22.38 -16.29 9.35
CA THR A 317 22.87 -17.22 8.33
C THR A 317 24.34 -17.01 8.12
N GLN A 318 24.87 -15.79 8.29
CA GLN A 318 26.29 -15.51 8.13
C GLN A 318 27.15 -16.28 9.14
N MET A 319 26.78 -16.27 10.42
CA MET A 319 27.52 -17.01 11.44
C MET A 319 27.35 -18.53 11.25
N GLN A 320 26.13 -19.00 10.94
CA GLN A 320 25.90 -20.42 10.64
C GLN A 320 26.68 -20.90 9.41
N GLN A 321 26.74 -20.10 8.34
CA GLN A 321 27.53 -20.38 7.14
C GLN A 321 29.03 -20.40 7.44
N LEU A 322 29.52 -19.44 8.26
CA LEU A 322 30.91 -19.39 8.69
C LEU A 322 31.29 -20.64 9.49
N ILE A 323 30.46 -21.01 10.48
CA ILE A 323 30.65 -22.22 11.28
C ILE A 323 30.65 -23.45 10.37
N THR A 324 29.67 -23.58 9.48
CA THR A 324 29.57 -24.69 8.52
C THR A 324 30.83 -24.79 7.65
N TYR A 325 31.31 -23.66 7.12
CA TYR A 325 32.51 -23.63 6.29
C TYR A 325 33.76 -24.03 7.08
N ILE A 326 33.93 -23.51 8.31
CA ILE A 326 35.05 -23.86 9.19
C ILE A 326 35.03 -25.35 9.53
N SER A 327 33.86 -25.90 9.86
CA SER A 327 33.69 -27.32 10.17
C SER A 327 34.02 -28.20 8.95
N MET A 328 33.57 -27.82 7.75
CA MET A 328 33.76 -28.64 6.55
C MET A 328 35.21 -28.62 6.05
N THR A 329 35.93 -27.53 6.31
CA THR A 329 37.32 -27.34 5.87
C THR A 329 38.36 -27.67 6.94
N HIS A 330 37.93 -28.08 8.14
CA HIS A 330 38.84 -28.28 9.26
C HIS A 330 39.79 -29.46 9.07
N SER A 331 39.28 -30.60 8.60
CA SER A 331 40.04 -31.84 8.47
C SER A 331 39.52 -32.69 7.29
N PRO A 332 40.40 -33.37 6.53
CA PRO A 332 39.98 -34.28 5.46
C PRO A 332 39.27 -35.54 5.98
N ALA A 333 39.33 -35.81 7.29
CA ALA A 333 38.62 -36.92 7.92
C ALA A 333 37.10 -36.66 8.07
N ILE A 334 36.68 -35.39 7.97
CA ILE A 334 35.27 -35.01 7.96
C ILE A 334 34.73 -35.23 6.55
N THR A 335 33.84 -36.21 6.39
CA THR A 335 33.27 -36.60 5.11
C THR A 335 32.05 -35.74 4.76
N ALA A 336 31.23 -35.42 5.76
CA ALA A 336 30.06 -34.58 5.62
C ALA A 336 29.75 -33.85 6.93
N ILE A 337 28.92 -32.82 6.84
CA ILE A 337 28.28 -32.18 7.99
C ILE A 337 26.83 -32.62 7.97
N ASP A 338 26.35 -33.16 9.08
CA ASP A 338 24.95 -33.55 9.22
C ASP A 338 24.10 -32.33 9.61
N THR A 339 24.44 -31.71 10.74
CA THR A 339 23.65 -30.61 11.31
C THR A 339 24.56 -29.52 11.87
N VAL A 340 24.20 -28.24 11.66
CA VAL A 340 24.82 -27.09 12.32
C VAL A 340 23.72 -26.24 12.93
N ARG A 341 23.79 -26.02 14.24
CA ARG A 341 22.89 -25.14 14.98
C ARG A 341 23.71 -24.09 15.69
N ALA A 342 23.29 -22.85 15.55
CA ALA A 342 23.82 -21.75 16.34
C ALA A 342 22.63 -20.97 16.89
N TYR A 343 22.54 -20.89 18.21
CA TYR A 343 21.48 -20.19 18.91
C TYR A 343 22.04 -19.27 19.99
N THR A 344 21.32 -18.22 20.31
CA THR A 344 21.78 -17.18 21.22
C THR A 344 21.48 -17.56 22.67
N SER A 345 22.49 -17.52 23.53
CA SER A 345 22.38 -17.59 24.98
C SER A 345 22.84 -16.24 25.56
N GLY A 346 21.88 -15.40 25.96
CA GLY A 346 22.19 -14.02 26.35
C GLY A 346 22.83 -13.21 25.20
N PRO A 347 23.97 -12.53 25.40
CA PRO A 347 24.66 -11.79 24.34
C PRO A 347 25.62 -12.63 23.48
N ARG A 348 25.79 -13.94 23.78
CA ARG A 348 26.73 -14.84 23.10
C ARG A 348 25.99 -16.00 22.44
N LEU A 349 26.68 -16.75 21.59
CA LEU A 349 26.15 -17.87 20.82
C LEU A 349 26.64 -19.20 21.42
N VAL A 350 25.72 -20.16 21.48
CA VAL A 350 26.06 -21.57 21.67
C VAL A 350 25.91 -22.26 20.32
N VAL A 351 26.91 -23.06 19.97
CA VAL A 351 27.02 -23.72 18.67
C VAL A 351 27.01 -25.24 18.88
N GLU A 352 26.24 -25.96 18.09
CA GLU A 352 26.20 -27.42 18.03
C GLU A 352 26.48 -27.84 16.58
N VAL A 353 27.45 -28.72 16.37
CA VAL A 353 27.85 -29.21 15.05
C VAL A 353 27.95 -30.73 15.09
N ASP A 354 27.24 -31.38 14.18
CA ASP A 354 27.30 -32.83 13.99
C ASP A 354 28.08 -33.11 12.70
N VAL A 355 29.24 -33.75 12.83
CA VAL A 355 30.14 -34.08 11.71
C VAL A 355 30.15 -35.58 11.46
N VAL A 356 30.26 -35.97 10.19
CA VAL A 356 30.28 -37.37 9.77
C VAL A 356 31.71 -37.77 9.44
N MET A 357 32.20 -38.83 10.09
CA MET A 357 33.54 -39.39 9.89
C MET A 357 33.45 -40.89 9.51
N ASP A 358 34.56 -41.45 9.01
CA ASP A 358 34.61 -42.86 8.63
C ASP A 358 34.35 -43.79 9.83
N ARG A 359 33.49 -44.78 9.65
CA ARG A 359 33.12 -45.79 10.66
C ARG A 359 34.33 -46.60 11.15
N ASN A 360 35.35 -46.76 10.31
CA ASN A 360 36.56 -47.51 10.65
C ASN A 360 37.64 -46.66 11.32
N ALA A 361 37.43 -45.34 11.47
CA ALA A 361 38.34 -44.48 12.19
C ALA A 361 38.39 -44.87 13.68
N THR A 362 39.57 -44.75 14.30
CA THR A 362 39.70 -45.03 15.72
C THR A 362 39.04 -43.92 16.53
N LEU A 363 38.46 -44.27 17.69
CA LEU A 363 37.85 -43.29 18.60
C LEU A 363 38.84 -42.18 19.01
N MET A 364 40.12 -42.52 19.12
CA MET A 364 41.18 -41.55 19.40
C MET A 364 41.29 -40.52 18.27
N ALA A 365 41.35 -40.97 17.02
CA ALA A 365 41.48 -40.06 15.87
C ALA A 365 40.23 -39.19 15.66
N THR A 366 39.02 -39.74 15.90
CA THR A 366 37.78 -38.95 15.79
C THR A 366 37.64 -37.95 16.92
N HIS A 367 38.02 -38.32 18.14
CA HIS A 367 38.04 -37.43 19.31
C HIS A 367 38.98 -36.24 19.08
N ASP A 368 40.22 -36.50 18.64
CA ASP A 368 41.22 -35.45 18.43
C ASP A 368 40.73 -34.41 17.40
N VAL A 369 40.15 -34.86 16.29
CA VAL A 369 39.57 -33.96 15.27
C VAL A 369 38.35 -33.19 15.80
N ALA A 370 37.51 -33.82 16.62
CA ALA A 370 36.34 -33.15 17.19
C ALA A 370 36.71 -32.11 18.24
N GLU A 371 37.70 -32.40 19.09
CA GLU A 371 38.21 -31.49 20.11
C GLU A 371 38.90 -30.27 19.47
N GLU A 372 39.73 -30.49 18.45
CA GLU A 372 40.34 -29.39 17.69
C GLU A 372 39.28 -28.51 17.02
N LEU A 373 38.23 -29.11 16.44
CA LEU A 373 37.13 -28.37 15.85
C LEU A 373 36.37 -27.55 16.90
N GLN A 374 36.10 -28.14 18.06
CA GLN A 374 35.42 -27.46 19.16
C GLN A 374 36.20 -26.21 19.59
N ILE A 375 37.50 -26.35 19.86
CA ILE A 375 38.37 -25.24 20.27
C ILE A 375 38.39 -24.15 19.19
N LYS A 376 38.46 -24.56 17.92
CA LYS A 376 38.44 -23.63 16.79
C LYS A 376 37.14 -22.84 16.69
N LEU A 377 36.00 -23.48 16.91
CA LEU A 377 34.69 -22.80 16.91
C LEU A 377 34.50 -21.90 18.13
N GLU A 378 34.97 -22.30 19.31
CA GLU A 378 34.95 -21.47 20.53
C GLU A 378 35.86 -20.23 20.42
N SER A 379 36.85 -20.24 19.52
CA SER A 379 37.68 -19.05 19.25
C SER A 379 36.98 -17.96 18.44
N LEU A 380 35.81 -18.25 17.85
CA LEU A 380 35.08 -17.29 17.04
C LEU A 380 34.46 -16.17 17.89
N PRO A 381 34.49 -14.91 17.41
CA PRO A 381 33.93 -13.79 18.16
C PRO A 381 32.43 -13.98 18.37
N GLY A 382 32.02 -13.96 19.64
CA GLY A 382 30.62 -14.10 20.03
C GLY A 382 30.17 -15.55 20.26
N VAL A 383 31.02 -16.56 20.06
CA VAL A 383 30.73 -17.94 20.49
C VAL A 383 31.17 -18.11 21.95
N GLU A 384 30.26 -18.58 22.79
CA GLU A 384 30.53 -18.90 24.20
C GLU A 384 30.92 -20.36 24.39
N ARG A 385 30.25 -21.25 23.65
CA ARG A 385 30.47 -22.69 23.75
C ARG A 385 30.17 -23.35 22.40
N ALA A 386 30.97 -24.36 22.05
CA ALA A 386 30.69 -25.23 20.92
C ALA A 386 30.59 -26.69 21.41
N TYR A 387 29.66 -27.44 20.82
CA TYR A 387 29.54 -28.88 20.99
C TYR A 387 29.72 -29.53 19.63
N VAL A 388 30.66 -30.46 19.53
CA VAL A 388 30.92 -31.20 18.30
C VAL A 388 30.55 -32.66 18.53
N HIS A 389 29.54 -33.15 17.83
CA HIS A 389 29.19 -34.57 17.79
C HIS A 389 29.83 -35.21 16.56
N VAL A 390 30.33 -36.45 16.71
CA VAL A 390 30.86 -37.22 15.59
C VAL A 390 29.95 -38.42 15.34
N ASP A 391 29.32 -38.43 14.18
CA ASP A 391 28.51 -39.53 13.68
C ASP A 391 29.25 -40.33 12.60
N TYR A 392 28.85 -41.59 12.45
CA TYR A 392 29.32 -42.45 11.35
C TYR A 392 28.26 -42.64 10.25
N GLU A 393 27.05 -42.09 10.44
CA GLU A 393 25.89 -42.25 9.56
C GLU A 393 25.02 -40.99 9.53
N THR A 394 24.45 -40.67 8.38
CA THR A 394 23.60 -39.48 8.15
C THR A 394 22.10 -39.76 8.32
N THR A 395 21.73 -40.95 8.81
CA THR A 395 20.33 -41.45 8.78
C THR A 395 19.65 -41.49 10.16
N HIS A 396 20.28 -40.99 11.21
CA HIS A 396 19.71 -41.06 12.56
C HIS A 396 18.65 -39.97 12.80
N LYS A 397 17.54 -40.34 13.45
CA LYS A 397 16.63 -39.38 14.09
C LYS A 397 17.19 -39.06 15.48
N PRO A 398 17.06 -37.83 16.01
CA PRO A 398 17.57 -37.49 17.35
C PRO A 398 16.84 -38.33 18.41
N GLU A 399 17.53 -39.29 19.04
CA GLU A 399 16.93 -40.23 20.00
C GLU A 399 16.85 -39.69 21.44
N HIS A 400 17.51 -38.57 21.74
CA HIS A 400 17.47 -37.96 23.07
C HIS A 400 16.24 -37.08 23.31
N PHE A 401 15.06 -37.69 23.38
CA PHE A 401 13.90 -37.09 24.05
C PHE A 401 14.11 -37.14 25.57
N LEU A 402 14.72 -36.11 26.14
CA LEU A 402 14.69 -35.90 27.59
C LEU A 402 13.28 -35.44 27.99
N LYS A 403 12.38 -36.41 28.21
CA LYS A 403 11.16 -36.20 28.99
C LYS A 403 11.56 -36.12 30.47
N LYS A 404 12.10 -34.97 30.89
CA LYS A 404 12.08 -34.62 32.33
C LYS A 404 10.71 -34.00 32.59
N GLU A 405 9.77 -34.85 32.98
CA GLU A 405 8.57 -34.37 33.66
C GLU A 405 9.05 -33.67 34.94
N LEU A 406 8.80 -32.36 35.03
CA LEU A 406 8.87 -31.60 36.26
C LEU A 406 7.49 -31.59 36.90
#